data_AF-A0AAV1AIW2-F1
#
_entry.id   AF-A0AAV1AIW2-F1
#
_cell.length_a   1.000
_cell.length_b   1.000
_cell.length_c   1.000
_cell.angle_alpha   90.00
_cell.angle_beta   90.00
_cell.angle_gamma   90.00
#
_symmetry.space_group_name_H-M   'P 1'
#
loop_
_entity.id
_entity.type
_entity.pdbx_description
1 polymer ?
#
loop_
_entity_poly.entity_id
_entity_poly.type
_entity_poly.pdbx_seq_one_letter_code
_entity_poly.pdbx_strand_id
1 'polypeptide(L)'
;MSGHDVENIQELQLFTIPQLQVQTPNVNTTIDNSNPEPTTTIVRRPRGRPIGSKNKPKTPIIVTYENPNALCSHVLEIIDGVDVSKSLFDYARRQGRGVTILNGNGEVARARLRQPTGRVITLQGKLEILSISGTIFPSPTPEIVGGLRVRLSGTNGQMIEGSVISPLVASGPVILTATSFANIISEKISSIAND
;
A
#
# COMPACT_ATOMS: atom_id res chain seq x y z
N MET A 1 28.92 47.21 21.66
CA MET A 1 29.64 46.11 22.35
C MET A 1 28.90 44.83 22.00
N SER A 2 29.25 44.27 20.84
CA SER A 2 30.05 43.03 20.65
C SER A 2 29.10 41.85 20.53
N GLY A 3 28.95 41.24 19.35
CA GLY A 3 29.90 40.24 18.80
C GLY A 3 29.50 38.87 19.38
N HIS A 4 29.35 37.75 18.69
CA HIS A 4 29.74 37.22 17.38
C HIS A 4 28.57 36.32 16.90
N ASP A 5 28.37 36.03 15.61
CA ASP A 5 29.10 35.00 14.90
C ASP A 5 29.14 35.23 13.38
N VAL A 6 30.31 34.88 12.85
CA VAL A 6 30.76 34.92 11.46
C VAL A 6 30.76 33.49 10.89
N GLU A 7 30.77 33.45 9.56
CA GLU A 7 30.97 32.29 8.66
C GLU A 7 29.71 31.45 8.38
N ASN A 8 29.37 31.11 7.13
CA ASN A 8 30.24 30.67 6.07
C ASN A 8 29.54 30.84 4.70
N ILE A 9 30.23 31.43 3.73
CA ILE A 9 29.85 31.48 2.31
C ILE A 9 30.85 30.61 1.57
N GLN A 10 30.41 29.52 0.94
CA GLN A 10 31.18 28.91 -0.15
C GLN A 10 30.28 28.10 -1.10
N GLU A 11 30.11 28.68 -2.29
CA GLU A 11 30.28 28.03 -3.60
C GLU A 11 29.35 26.87 -3.99
N LEU A 12 28.26 27.21 -4.70
CA LEU A 12 27.66 26.30 -5.69
C LEU A 12 28.30 26.55 -7.05
N GLN A 13 29.52 26.03 -7.25
CA GLN A 13 30.11 25.91 -8.59
C GLN A 13 29.49 24.74 -9.34
N LEU A 14 28.64 25.11 -10.30
CA LEU A 14 28.47 24.55 -11.64
C LEU A 14 29.11 23.16 -11.88
N PHE A 15 28.32 22.10 -11.78
CA PHE A 15 28.72 20.78 -12.25
C PHE A 15 28.85 20.77 -13.78
N THR A 16 30.09 20.83 -14.25
CA THR A 16 30.54 20.62 -15.62
C THR A 16 30.07 19.28 -16.18
N ILE A 17 29.45 19.32 -17.36
CA ILE A 17 29.10 18.12 -18.15
C ILE A 17 30.30 17.82 -19.08
N PRO A 18 30.94 16.64 -19.01
CA PRO A 18 31.95 16.29 -19.99
C PRO A 18 31.26 15.86 -21.30
N GLN A 19 31.57 16.53 -22.39
CA GLN A 19 31.20 16.11 -23.74
C GLN A 19 31.99 14.86 -24.15
N LEU A 20 31.30 13.87 -24.70
CA LEU A 20 31.90 12.72 -25.38
C LEU A 20 31.81 12.93 -26.89
N GLN A 21 32.95 13.25 -27.51
CA GLN A 21 33.11 13.26 -28.96
C GLN A 21 33.13 11.82 -29.51
N VAL A 22 32.29 11.56 -30.50
CA VAL A 22 32.29 10.33 -31.29
C VAL A 22 33.20 10.55 -32.49
N GLN A 23 34.26 9.74 -32.62
CA GLN A 23 35.12 9.73 -33.80
C GLN A 23 35.09 8.34 -34.46
N THR A 24 34.57 8.30 -35.67
CA THR A 24 34.61 7.12 -36.56
C THR A 24 35.79 7.24 -37.52
N PRO A 25 36.49 6.13 -37.84
CA PRO A 25 36.84 5.94 -39.24
C PRO A 25 36.50 4.54 -39.77
N ASN A 26 36.16 4.57 -41.05
CA ASN A 26 35.65 3.54 -41.94
C ASN A 26 36.44 2.21 -41.97
N VAL A 27 35.70 1.12 -42.21
CA VAL A 27 36.25 -0.15 -42.69
C VAL A 27 35.76 -0.41 -44.11
N ASN A 28 36.67 -0.36 -45.09
CA ASN A 28 36.44 -0.97 -46.40
C ASN A 28 36.95 -2.40 -46.37
N THR A 29 36.12 -3.33 -46.85
CA THR A 29 36.39 -4.76 -46.93
C THR A 29 37.08 -5.09 -48.25
N THR A 30 38.11 -5.94 -48.22
CA THR A 30 38.52 -6.69 -49.41
C THR A 30 38.73 -8.16 -49.04
N ILE A 31 38.04 -9.02 -49.80
CA ILE A 31 37.97 -10.48 -49.71
C ILE A 31 39.04 -11.05 -50.65
N ASP A 32 39.88 -11.99 -50.21
CA ASP A 32 39.71 -13.43 -50.44
C ASP A 32 41.02 -14.21 -50.44
N ASN A 33 40.92 -15.45 -49.96
CA ASN A 33 41.95 -16.44 -49.78
C ASN A 33 42.33 -17.17 -51.07
N SER A 34 43.53 -17.76 -51.08
CA SER A 34 43.66 -19.21 -51.33
C SER A 34 45.00 -19.74 -50.82
N ASN A 35 44.95 -20.81 -50.03
CA ASN A 35 46.08 -21.62 -49.55
C ASN A 35 46.17 -22.89 -50.43
N PRO A 36 47.25 -23.71 -50.41
CA PRO A 36 47.47 -24.67 -49.30
C PRO A 36 48.97 -24.89 -48.99
N GLU A 37 49.41 -25.35 -47.81
CA GLU A 37 49.44 -26.77 -47.40
C GLU A 37 50.08 -26.89 -45.96
N PRO A 38 50.37 -28.07 -45.37
CA PRO A 38 49.84 -28.50 -44.08
C PRO A 38 50.87 -28.45 -42.93
N THR A 39 50.43 -28.20 -41.69
CA THR A 39 51.22 -28.64 -40.52
C THR A 39 50.35 -28.89 -39.30
N THR A 40 50.56 -30.07 -38.73
CA THR A 40 50.15 -30.54 -37.40
C THR A 40 50.09 -29.44 -36.36
N THR A 41 48.88 -29.14 -35.85
CA THR A 41 48.73 -28.40 -34.60
C THR A 41 47.63 -29.01 -33.73
N ILE A 42 47.97 -29.11 -32.45
CA ILE A 42 47.23 -29.75 -31.37
C ILE A 42 45.85 -29.08 -31.23
N VAL A 43 44.76 -29.86 -31.31
CA VAL A 43 43.40 -29.38 -31.04
C VAL A 43 43.26 -29.05 -29.55
N ARG A 44 43.55 -27.80 -29.18
CA ARG A 44 43.12 -27.25 -27.91
C ARG A 44 41.68 -26.77 -28.06
N ARG A 45 40.74 -27.51 -27.48
CA ARG A 45 39.35 -27.03 -27.31
C ARG A 45 39.42 -25.62 -26.72
N PRO A 46 38.74 -24.61 -27.30
CA PRO A 46 38.71 -23.28 -26.70
C PRO A 46 37.97 -23.41 -25.36
N ARG A 47 38.74 -23.55 -24.29
CA ARG A 47 38.22 -23.41 -22.93
C ARG A 47 38.03 -21.92 -22.71
N GLY A 48 36.80 -21.48 -22.97
CA GLY A 48 36.42 -20.10 -22.84
C GLY A 48 34.96 -19.93 -23.24
N ARG A 49 34.28 -19.05 -22.53
CA ARG A 49 32.92 -18.63 -22.78
C ARG A 49 32.78 -18.24 -24.28
N PRO A 50 31.66 -18.58 -24.96
CA PRO A 50 31.46 -18.26 -26.37
C PRO A 50 31.84 -16.81 -26.72
N ILE A 51 32.48 -16.64 -27.89
CA ILE A 51 32.73 -15.32 -28.48
C ILE A 51 31.36 -14.66 -28.66
N GLY A 52 31.14 -13.55 -27.96
CA GLY A 52 29.84 -12.87 -27.87
C GLY A 52 29.25 -12.77 -26.45
N SER A 53 29.89 -13.33 -25.44
CA SER A 53 29.35 -13.27 -24.07
C SER A 53 29.65 -11.98 -23.27
N LYS A 54 30.29 -10.98 -23.87
CA LYS A 54 30.66 -9.75 -23.15
C LYS A 54 29.46 -8.79 -23.06
N ASN A 55 28.98 -8.67 -21.83
CA ASN A 55 28.06 -7.66 -21.32
C ASN A 55 26.69 -7.59 -21.98
N LYS A 56 25.76 -8.46 -21.55
CA LYS A 56 24.43 -7.93 -21.28
C LYS A 56 24.62 -6.83 -20.21
N PRO A 57 24.24 -5.57 -20.47
CA PRO A 57 24.27 -4.56 -19.42
C PRO A 57 23.55 -5.14 -18.21
N LYS A 58 24.15 -5.02 -17.02
CA LYS A 58 23.48 -5.44 -15.78
C LYS A 58 22.10 -4.80 -15.81
N THR A 59 21.06 -5.62 -15.70
CA THR A 59 19.69 -5.13 -15.62
C THR A 59 19.68 -4.09 -14.49
N PRO A 60 19.23 -2.85 -14.76
CA PRO A 60 19.25 -1.81 -13.75
C PRO A 60 18.52 -2.33 -12.51
N ILE A 61 19.17 -2.19 -11.35
CA ILE A 61 18.53 -2.50 -10.07
C ILE A 61 17.55 -1.36 -9.84
N ILE A 62 16.27 -1.61 -10.10
CA ILE A 62 15.20 -0.70 -9.74
C ILE A 62 15.01 -0.87 -8.23
N VAL A 63 15.48 0.10 -7.45
CA VAL A 63 15.10 0.21 -6.03
C VAL A 63 13.72 0.86 -6.02
N THR A 64 12.67 0.07 -5.80
CA THR A 64 11.36 0.63 -5.49
C THR A 64 11.46 1.29 -4.12
N TYR A 65 11.40 2.62 -4.09
CA TYR A 65 11.30 3.35 -2.84
C TYR A 65 9.84 3.29 -2.38
N GLU A 66 9.55 2.35 -1.49
CA GLU A 66 8.25 2.27 -0.84
C GLU A 66 8.11 3.49 0.08
N ASN A 67 7.27 4.45 -0.28
CA ASN A 67 7.03 5.59 0.60
C ASN A 67 6.34 5.06 1.88
N PRO A 68 6.94 5.21 3.08
CA PRO A 68 6.35 4.71 4.32
C PRO A 68 5.02 5.37 4.65
N ASN A 69 4.69 6.49 4.00
CA ASN A 69 3.42 7.21 4.10
C ASN A 69 2.44 6.89 2.97
N ALA A 70 2.80 6.01 2.02
CA ALA A 70 1.88 5.58 0.98
C ALA A 70 0.64 4.90 1.58
N LEU A 71 -0.48 5.04 0.86
CA LEU A 71 -1.69 4.27 1.11
C LEU A 71 -1.46 2.83 0.65
N CYS A 72 -1.81 1.87 1.50
CA CYS A 72 -1.79 0.45 1.15
C CYS A 72 -3.23 -0.09 1.12
N SER A 73 -3.60 -0.79 0.06
CA SER A 73 -4.87 -1.50 -0.04
C SER A 73 -4.77 -2.86 0.66
N HIS A 74 -5.85 -3.25 1.34
CA HIS A 74 -5.95 -4.51 2.08
C HIS A 74 -7.29 -5.17 1.79
N VAL A 75 -7.27 -6.50 1.69
CA VAL A 75 -8.47 -7.34 1.81
C VAL A 75 -8.36 -8.06 3.14
N LEU A 76 -9.31 -7.80 4.04
CA LEU A 76 -9.33 -8.36 5.38
C LEU A 76 -10.49 -9.36 5.47
N GLU A 77 -10.16 -10.59 5.82
CA GLU A 77 -11.15 -11.63 6.11
C GLU A 77 -11.32 -11.78 7.62
N ILE A 78 -12.57 -11.79 8.07
CA ILE A 78 -12.94 -12.00 9.47
C ILE A 78 -13.78 -13.27 9.52
N ILE A 79 -13.32 -14.20 10.36
CA ILE A 79 -13.95 -15.52 10.51
C ILE A 79 -15.24 -15.46 11.31
N ASP A 80 -16.04 -16.51 11.20
CA ASP A 80 -17.30 -16.67 11.93
C ASP A 80 -17.11 -16.58 13.46
N GLY A 81 -18.13 -16.06 14.14
CA GLY A 81 -18.18 -15.93 15.60
C GLY A 81 -17.32 -14.81 16.19
N VAL A 82 -16.54 -14.10 15.36
CA VAL A 82 -15.64 -13.04 15.81
C VAL A 82 -16.30 -11.66 15.69
N ASP A 83 -16.00 -10.77 16.64
CA ASP A 83 -16.41 -9.37 16.56
C ASP A 83 -15.56 -8.62 15.51
N VAL A 84 -16.23 -8.18 14.44
CA VAL A 84 -15.65 -7.44 13.33
C VAL A 84 -15.01 -6.13 13.80
N SER A 85 -15.71 -5.37 14.63
CA SER A 85 -15.25 -4.07 15.12
C SER A 85 -13.99 -4.21 15.98
N LYS A 86 -13.97 -5.22 16.86
CA LYS A 86 -12.81 -5.54 17.69
C LYS A 86 -11.62 -6.01 16.84
N SER A 87 -11.86 -6.87 15.86
CA SER A 87 -10.79 -7.40 14.99
C SER A 87 -10.08 -6.33 14.20
N LEU A 88 -10.86 -5.37 13.67
CA LEU A 88 -10.31 -4.22 12.95
C LEU A 88 -9.53 -3.28 13.87
N PHE A 89 -10.00 -3.06 15.10
CA PHE A 89 -9.27 -2.29 16.09
C PHE A 89 -7.93 -2.94 16.44
N ASP A 90 -7.94 -4.25 16.72
CA ASP A 90 -6.73 -5.01 17.00
C ASP A 90 -5.77 -5.02 15.79
N TYR A 91 -6.30 -5.06 14.56
CA TYR A 91 -5.53 -4.95 13.34
C TYR A 91 -4.85 -3.57 13.20
N ALA A 92 -5.60 -2.48 13.33
CA ALA A 92 -5.06 -1.12 13.26
C ALA A 92 -3.97 -0.89 14.32
N ARG A 93 -4.20 -1.39 15.55
CA ARG A 93 -3.23 -1.34 16.64
C ARG A 93 -1.94 -2.11 16.33
N ARG A 94 -2.04 -3.34 15.79
CA ARG A 94 -0.87 -4.13 15.38
C ARG A 94 -0.06 -3.47 14.27
N GLN A 95 -0.74 -2.80 13.34
CA GLN A 95 -0.09 -2.10 12.22
C GLN A 95 0.48 -0.74 12.61
N GLY A 96 0.05 -0.15 13.74
CA GLY A 96 0.43 1.22 14.12
C GLY A 96 -0.04 2.27 13.10
N ARG A 97 -1.11 1.98 12.35
CA ARG A 97 -1.60 2.79 11.22
C ARG A 97 -3.11 2.96 11.31
N GLY A 98 -3.61 4.07 10.76
CA GLY A 98 -5.04 4.26 10.55
C GLY A 98 -5.54 3.31 9.47
N VAL A 99 -6.75 2.78 9.63
CA VAL A 99 -7.37 1.84 8.68
C VAL A 99 -8.76 2.35 8.32
N THR A 100 -8.99 2.62 7.05
CA THR A 100 -10.30 3.01 6.50
C THR A 100 -10.91 1.82 5.79
N ILE A 101 -12.08 1.39 6.24
CA ILE A 101 -12.93 0.42 5.53
C ILE A 101 -13.67 1.17 4.43
N LEU A 102 -13.42 0.76 3.19
CA LEU A 102 -14.07 1.30 2.01
C LEU A 102 -15.44 0.64 1.79
N ASN A 103 -15.45 -0.68 1.89
CA ASN A 103 -16.65 -1.50 1.82
C ASN A 103 -16.40 -2.87 2.46
N GLY A 104 -17.46 -3.65 2.59
CA GLY A 104 -17.37 -5.07 2.91
C GLY A 104 -18.70 -5.79 2.78
N ASN A 105 -18.63 -7.10 2.75
CA ASN A 105 -19.78 -8.00 2.59
C ASN A 105 -19.63 -9.20 3.53
N GLY A 106 -20.77 -9.81 3.85
CA GLY A 106 -20.83 -10.97 4.75
C GLY A 106 -22.09 -10.91 5.62
N GLU A 107 -22.15 -11.80 6.59
CA GLU A 107 -23.32 -11.94 7.47
C GLU A 107 -22.90 -11.76 8.93
N VAL A 108 -23.78 -11.16 9.74
CA VAL A 108 -23.58 -10.94 11.17
C VAL A 108 -24.72 -11.55 11.96
N ALA A 109 -24.39 -12.19 13.08
CA ALA A 109 -25.33 -12.84 13.99
C ALA A 109 -25.89 -11.86 15.03
N ARG A 110 -25.12 -10.81 15.34
CA ARG A 110 -25.45 -9.81 16.35
C ARG A 110 -24.82 -8.47 16.02
N ALA A 111 -25.59 -7.39 16.12
CA ALA A 111 -25.10 -6.03 15.92
C ALA A 111 -25.63 -5.09 17.00
N ARG A 112 -24.76 -4.26 17.58
CA ARG A 112 -25.14 -3.13 18.44
C ARG A 112 -24.85 -1.82 17.74
N LEU A 113 -25.92 -1.09 17.40
CA LEU A 113 -25.85 0.10 16.57
C LEU A 113 -26.38 1.35 17.30
N ARG A 114 -25.71 2.48 17.12
CA ARG A 114 -26.20 3.82 17.47
C ARG A 114 -26.90 4.43 16.26
N GLN A 115 -28.18 4.73 16.40
CA GLN A 115 -28.96 5.45 15.41
C GLN A 115 -28.60 6.95 15.43
N PRO A 116 -28.84 7.69 14.33
CA PRO A 116 -28.67 9.14 14.29
C PRO A 116 -29.45 9.89 15.37
N THR A 117 -30.59 9.33 15.81
CA THR A 117 -31.41 9.86 16.92
C THR A 117 -30.75 9.70 18.31
N GLY A 118 -29.56 9.10 18.39
CA GLY A 118 -28.88 8.76 19.64
C GLY A 118 -29.34 7.43 20.26
N ARG A 119 -30.44 6.84 19.76
CA ARG A 119 -30.95 5.55 20.26
C ARG A 119 -29.97 4.42 19.96
N VAL A 120 -29.67 3.60 20.96
CA VAL A 120 -28.91 2.36 20.79
C VAL A 120 -29.88 1.20 20.58
N ILE A 121 -29.63 0.41 19.55
CA ILE A 121 -30.41 -0.78 19.22
C ILE A 121 -29.51 -2.01 19.19
N THR A 122 -30.05 -3.16 19.59
CA THR A 122 -29.38 -4.45 19.50
C THR A 122 -30.19 -5.33 18.56
N LEU A 123 -29.52 -5.84 17.52
CA LEU A 123 -30.08 -6.74 16.53
C LEU A 123 -29.47 -8.12 16.72
N GLN A 124 -30.28 -9.16 16.55
CA GLN A 124 -29.87 -10.55 16.64
C GLN A 124 -30.56 -11.35 15.54
N GLY A 125 -29.87 -12.40 15.07
CA GLY A 125 -30.32 -13.26 13.98
C GLY A 125 -29.40 -13.13 12.78
N LYS A 126 -29.80 -13.73 11.66
CA LYS A 126 -29.02 -13.71 10.42
C LYS A 126 -29.23 -12.37 9.70
N LEU A 127 -28.24 -11.49 9.78
CA LEU A 127 -28.29 -10.14 9.20
C LEU A 127 -27.21 -10.04 8.11
N GLU A 128 -27.59 -9.63 6.90
CA GLU A 128 -26.65 -9.43 5.80
C GLU A 128 -26.07 -8.02 5.86
N ILE A 129 -24.75 -7.90 5.66
CA ILE A 129 -24.06 -6.62 5.50
C ILE A 129 -24.31 -6.12 4.08
N LEU A 130 -25.10 -5.05 3.98
CA LEU A 130 -25.34 -4.37 2.71
C LEU A 130 -24.25 -3.34 2.40
N SER A 131 -23.76 -2.67 3.44
CA SER A 131 -22.60 -1.80 3.34
C SER A 131 -21.95 -1.61 4.71
N ILE A 132 -20.64 -1.44 4.70
CA ILE A 132 -19.85 -1.13 5.89
C ILE A 132 -18.72 -0.19 5.51
N SER A 133 -18.57 0.90 6.24
CA SER A 133 -17.52 1.89 5.96
C SER A 133 -17.15 2.63 7.22
N GLY A 134 -15.95 3.20 7.22
CA GLY A 134 -15.49 3.99 8.36
C GLY A 134 -14.01 3.86 8.62
N THR A 135 -13.49 4.73 9.47
CA THR A 135 -12.07 4.77 9.79
C THR A 135 -11.84 4.39 11.24
N ILE A 136 -10.80 3.61 11.47
CA ILE A 136 -10.36 3.14 12.77
C ILE A 136 -8.93 3.61 12.98
N PHE A 137 -8.69 4.20 14.14
CA PHE A 137 -7.38 4.70 14.54
C PHE A 137 -6.75 3.78 15.58
N PRO A 138 -5.41 3.62 15.57
CA PRO A 138 -4.68 2.94 16.63
C PRO A 138 -4.75 3.78 17.91
N SER A 139 -5.81 3.59 18.69
CA SER A 139 -5.96 4.20 20.02
C SER A 139 -5.48 3.21 21.10
N PRO A 140 -4.85 3.67 22.19
CA PRO A 140 -4.59 2.82 23.35
C PRO A 140 -5.89 2.48 24.10
N THR A 141 -6.93 3.31 23.95
CA THR A 141 -8.24 3.10 24.57
C THR A 141 -9.21 2.49 23.55
N PRO A 142 -9.70 1.25 23.77
CA PRO A 142 -10.61 0.55 22.85
C PRO A 142 -11.96 1.23 22.64
N GLU A 143 -12.35 2.14 23.53
CA GLU A 143 -13.72 2.64 23.65
C GLU A 143 -14.11 3.69 22.60
N ILE A 144 -13.14 4.24 21.86
CA ILE A 144 -13.40 5.14 20.74
C ILE A 144 -13.44 4.31 19.45
N VAL A 145 -14.41 3.41 19.34
CA VAL A 145 -14.84 2.85 18.04
C VAL A 145 -15.70 3.92 17.35
N GLY A 146 -15.07 5.04 17.03
CA GLY A 146 -15.72 6.22 16.49
C GLY A 146 -15.46 6.34 15.00
N GLY A 147 -16.14 5.54 14.19
CA GLY A 147 -16.04 5.72 12.73
C GLY A 147 -16.76 4.69 11.89
N LEU A 148 -16.97 3.47 12.40
CA LEU A 148 -17.58 2.40 11.63
C LEU A 148 -19.11 2.56 11.57
N ARG A 149 -19.63 2.69 10.37
CA ARG A 149 -21.04 2.69 10.03
C ARG A 149 -21.37 1.45 9.23
N VAL A 150 -22.53 0.87 9.48
CA VAL A 150 -22.99 -0.32 8.79
C VAL A 150 -24.47 -0.18 8.44
N ARG A 151 -24.84 -0.75 7.30
CA ARG A 151 -26.22 -0.99 6.89
C ARG A 151 -26.44 -2.49 6.79
N LEU A 152 -27.47 -2.96 7.49
CA LEU A 152 -27.82 -4.36 7.62
C LEU A 152 -29.22 -4.61 7.09
N SER A 153 -29.44 -5.76 6.47
CA SER A 153 -30.79 -6.30 6.23
C SER A 153 -31.05 -7.54 7.07
N GLY A 154 -32.27 -7.64 7.60
CA GLY A 154 -32.79 -8.90 8.12
C GLY A 154 -33.48 -9.72 7.03
N THR A 155 -33.70 -11.00 7.30
CA THR A 155 -34.39 -11.93 6.38
C THR A 155 -35.83 -11.56 6.06
N ASN A 156 -36.45 -10.69 6.86
CA ASN A 156 -37.80 -10.18 6.68
C ASN A 156 -37.86 -8.88 5.84
N GLY A 157 -36.75 -8.49 5.19
CA GLY A 157 -36.68 -7.29 4.36
C GLY A 157 -36.52 -5.98 5.15
N GLN A 158 -36.37 -6.05 6.48
CA GLN A 158 -36.07 -4.86 7.28
C GLN A 158 -34.63 -4.40 7.03
N MET A 159 -34.44 -3.10 6.80
CA MET A 159 -33.11 -2.49 6.67
C MET A 159 -32.85 -1.57 7.85
N ILE A 160 -31.66 -1.66 8.41
CA ILE A 160 -31.25 -0.85 9.55
C ILE A 160 -29.83 -0.34 9.32
N GLU A 161 -29.65 0.97 9.44
CA GLU A 161 -28.34 1.64 9.32
C GLU A 161 -27.94 2.25 10.67
N GLY A 162 -26.66 2.21 11.04
CA GLY A 162 -26.19 2.90 12.24
C GLY A 162 -24.68 2.85 12.44
N SER A 163 -24.20 3.58 13.45
CA SER A 163 -22.80 3.52 13.88
C SER A 163 -22.59 2.32 14.80
N VAL A 164 -21.51 1.57 14.65
CA VAL A 164 -21.23 0.36 15.43
C VAL A 164 -20.69 0.74 16.83
N ILE A 165 -21.24 0.17 17.91
CA ILE A 165 -20.78 0.38 19.30
C ILE A 165 -20.10 -0.88 19.90
N SER A 166 -19.94 -1.94 19.10
CA SER A 166 -19.60 -3.31 19.51
C SER A 166 -20.70 -4.00 20.36
N PRO A 167 -20.99 -5.29 20.11
CA PRO A 167 -20.33 -6.13 19.11
C PRO A 167 -21.01 -6.07 17.74
N LEU A 168 -20.21 -6.36 16.72
CA LEU A 168 -20.67 -6.70 15.36
C LEU A 168 -20.14 -8.12 15.06
N VAL A 169 -20.87 -9.14 15.50
CA VAL A 169 -20.41 -10.53 15.49
C VAL A 169 -20.70 -11.16 14.14
N ALA A 170 -19.68 -11.66 13.47
CA ALA A 170 -19.81 -12.40 12.21
C ALA A 170 -20.64 -13.69 12.40
N SER A 171 -21.45 -14.05 11.40
CA SER A 171 -22.19 -15.32 11.29
C SER A 171 -21.65 -16.22 10.16
N GLY A 172 -20.51 -15.82 9.58
CA GLY A 172 -19.84 -16.41 8.43
C GLY A 172 -18.66 -15.51 8.04
N PRO A 173 -17.88 -15.85 7.00
CA PRO A 173 -16.78 -15.01 6.55
C PRO A 173 -17.26 -13.60 6.18
N VAL A 174 -16.66 -12.59 6.80
CA VAL A 174 -16.86 -11.18 6.44
C VAL A 174 -15.61 -10.69 5.73
N ILE A 175 -15.76 -10.26 4.48
CA ILE A 175 -14.66 -9.75 3.65
C ILE A 175 -14.77 -8.23 3.59
N LEU A 176 -13.68 -7.55 3.94
CA LEU A 176 -13.59 -6.09 3.97
C LEU A 176 -12.49 -5.63 3.04
N THR A 177 -12.80 -4.62 2.22
CA THR A 177 -11.80 -3.87 1.47
C THR A 177 -11.43 -2.63 2.25
N ALA A 178 -10.15 -2.47 2.55
CA ALA A 178 -9.65 -1.42 3.39
C ALA A 178 -8.41 -0.73 2.81
N THR A 179 -8.14 0.47 3.29
CA THR A 179 -6.88 1.18 3.04
C THR A 179 -6.23 1.56 4.36
N SER A 180 -4.91 1.46 4.43
CA SER A 180 -4.14 1.89 5.61
C SER A 180 -3.26 3.10 5.30
N PHE A 181 -3.10 4.00 6.26
CA PHE A 181 -2.30 5.22 6.12
C PHE A 181 -1.51 5.52 7.40
N ALA A 182 -0.34 6.16 7.23
CA ALA A 182 0.47 6.67 8.33
C ALA A 182 0.10 8.14 8.66
N ASN A 183 0.62 8.67 9.76
CA ASN A 183 0.51 10.08 10.15
C ASN A 183 -0.93 10.60 10.18
N ILE A 184 -1.71 10.12 11.14
CA ILE A 184 -3.13 10.45 11.28
C ILE A 184 -3.30 11.92 11.67
N ILE A 185 -3.99 12.68 10.83
CA ILE A 185 -4.47 14.03 11.13
C ILE A 185 -5.97 14.05 10.81
N SER A 186 -6.80 14.41 11.79
CA SER A 186 -8.24 14.56 11.62
C SER A 186 -8.65 16.00 11.91
N GLU A 187 -9.22 16.68 10.93
CA GLU A 187 -9.74 18.03 11.09
C GLU A 187 -11.27 17.99 11.00
N LYS A 188 -11.95 18.70 11.91
CA LYS A 188 -13.40 18.88 11.84
C LYS A 188 -13.69 20.20 11.14
N ILE A 189 -14.21 20.10 9.92
CA ILE A 189 -14.68 21.27 9.17
C ILE A 189 -16.13 21.53 9.58
N SER A 190 -16.40 22.67 10.23
CA SER A 190 -17.76 23.11 10.52
C SER A 190 -18.31 23.91 9.35
N SER A 191 -19.50 23.55 8.85
CA SER A 191 -20.26 24.41 7.94
C SER A 191 -20.90 25.55 8.73
N ILE A 192 -20.64 26.80 8.35
CA ILE A 192 -21.40 27.96 8.83
C ILE A 192 -22.77 27.89 8.14
N ALA A 193 -23.83 27.63 8.90
CA ALA A 193 -25.19 27.82 8.41
C ALA A 193 -25.45 29.34 8.42
N ASN A 194 -25.70 29.94 7.26
CA ASN A 194 -26.32 31.26 7.21
C ASN A 194 -27.83 31.04 7.43
N ASP A 195 -28.33 31.62 8.52
CA ASP A 195 -29.77 31.78 8.81
C ASP A 195 -30.45 32.70 7.79
#